data_AF-A0A7Y2YL53-F1
#
_entry.id   AF-A0A7Y2YL53-F1
#
_cell.length_a   1.000
_cell.length_b   1.000
_cell.length_c   1.000
_cell.angle_alpha   90.00
_cell.angle_beta   90.00
_cell.angle_gamma   90.00
#
_symmetry.space_group_name_H-M   'P 1'
#
loop_
_entity.id
_entity.type
_entity.pdbx_description
1 polymer ?
#
loop_
_entity_poly.entity_id
_entity_poly.type
_entity_poly.pdbx_seq_one_letter_code
_entity_poly.pdbx_strand_id
1 'polypeptide(L)' 'MSLFAELKRRNVIRVATAYVVAAWLIIQVVETIFPAFGFGDTAVRLVVILLAIGFLPTLVISWFFEITPQGW' A
#
# COMPACT_ATOMS: atom_id res chain seq x y z
N MET A 1 14.85 22.91 7.37
CA MET A 1 14.07 21.82 7.99
C MET A 1 13.80 20.79 6.92
N SER A 2 14.13 19.52 7.15
CA SER A 2 14.13 18.48 6.11
C SER A 2 12.72 17.88 5.92
N LEU A 3 12.30 17.69 4.66
CA LEU A 3 11.08 16.95 4.28
C LEU A 3 11.01 15.57 4.97
N PHE A 4 12.14 14.91 5.19
CA PHE A 4 12.21 13.63 5.90
C PHE A 4 11.84 13.76 7.39
N ALA A 5 12.14 14.88 8.04
CA ALA A 5 11.75 15.10 9.43
C ALA A 5 10.24 15.34 9.57
N GLU A 6 9.64 16.03 8.60
CA GLU A 6 8.19 16.27 8.53
C GLU A 6 7.41 14.98 8.25
N LEU A 7 7.90 14.14 7.31
CA LEU A 7 7.33 12.82 7.01
C LEU A 7 7.43 11.84 8.18
N LYS A 8 8.53 11.91 8.95
CA LYS A 8 8.74 11.10 10.16
C LYS A 8 7.83 11.57 11.31
N ARG A 9 7.59 12.88 11.45
CA ARG A 9 6.67 13.44 12.47
C ARG A 9 5.21 13.08 12.20
N ARG A 10 4.82 12.97 10.94
CA ARG A 10 3.43 12.71 10.49
C ARG A 10 3.07 11.22 10.35
N ASN A 11 3.91 10.28 10.79
CA ASN A 11 3.68 8.82 10.66
C ASN A 11 3.46 8.29 9.23
N VAL A 12 3.68 9.09 8.18
CA VAL A 12 3.49 8.69 6.78
C VAL A 12 4.35 7.49 6.41
N ILE A 13 5.58 7.42 6.96
CA ILE A 13 6.49 6.28 6.77
C ILE A 13 5.86 4.98 7.31
N ARG A 14 5.18 5.04 8.48
CA ARG A 14 4.53 3.87 9.07
C ARG A 14 3.38 3.36 8.20
N VAL A 15 2.57 4.27 7.66
CA VAL A 15 1.47 3.92 6.75
C VAL A 15 2.01 3.36 5.43
N ALA A 16 3.06 3.97 4.88
CA ALA A 16 3.73 3.47 3.67
C ALA A 16 4.23 2.03 3.86
N THR A 17 4.94 1.76 4.96
CA THR A 17 5.43 0.41 5.27
C THR A 17 4.28 -0.58 5.49
N ALA A 18 3.25 -0.20 6.25
CA ALA A 18 2.08 -1.05 6.45
C ALA A 18 1.36 -1.39 5.13
N TYR A 19 1.23 -0.41 4.23
CA TYR A 19 0.64 -0.63 2.91
C TYR A 19 1.47 -1.61 2.09
N VAL A 20 2.80 -1.44 2.05
CA VAL A 20 3.68 -2.34 1.29
C VAL A 20 3.58 -3.78 1.81
N VAL A 21 3.55 -3.97 3.12
CA VAL A 21 3.38 -5.30 3.73
C VAL A 21 2.01 -5.90 3.36
N ALA A 22 0.93 -5.12 3.45
CA ALA A 22 -0.40 -5.57 3.07
C ALA A 22 -0.50 -5.91 1.58
N ALA A 23 0.03 -5.06 0.71
CA ALA A 23 0.08 -5.28 -0.74
C ALA A 23 0.88 -6.55 -1.08
N TRP A 24 2.01 -6.77 -0.43
CA TRP A 24 2.80 -7.99 -0.60
C TRP A 24 2.01 -9.25 -0.21
N LEU A 25 1.30 -9.24 0.91
CA LEU A 25 0.43 -10.35 1.31
C LEU A 25 -0.70 -10.61 0.31
N ILE A 26 -1.33 -9.55 -0.21
CA ILE A 26 -2.36 -9.67 -1.25
C ILE A 26 -1.78 -10.32 -2.51
N ILE A 27 -0.58 -9.91 -2.93
CA ILE A 27 0.10 -10.48 -4.10
C ILE A 27 0.36 -11.98 -3.90
N GLN A 28 0.88 -12.39 -2.75
CA GLN A 28 1.11 -13.82 -2.44
C GLN A 28 -0.19 -14.65 -2.53
N VAL A 29 -1.28 -14.11 -1.98
CA VAL A 29 -2.61 -14.76 -2.04
C VAL A 29 -3.07 -14.86 -3.49
N VAL A 30 -2.95 -13.78 -4.27
CA VAL A 30 -3.37 -13.73 -5.67
C VAL A 30 -2.54 -14.67 -6.54
N GLU A 31 -1.22 -14.69 -6.37
CA GLU A 31 -0.32 -15.62 -7.09
C GLU A 31 -0.66 -17.09 -6.82
N THR A 32 -1.22 -17.40 -5.66
CA THR A 32 -1.63 -18.77 -5.31
C THR A 32 -3.05 -19.08 -5.83
N ILE A 33 -3.99 -18.17 -5.61
CA ILE A 33 -5.40 -18.38 -5.90
C ILE A 33 -5.68 -18.26 -7.39
N PHE A 34 -5.16 -17.24 -8.07
CA PHE A 34 -5.52 -16.96 -9.46
C PHE A 34 -5.22 -18.14 -10.41
N PRO A 35 -4.03 -18.78 -10.35
CA PRO A 35 -3.77 -19.98 -11.14
C PRO A 35 -4.70 -21.14 -10.82
N ALA A 36 -5.11 -21.31 -9.55
CA ALA A 36 -6.06 -22.35 -9.15
C ALA A 36 -7.45 -22.18 -9.79
N PHE A 37 -7.81 -20.96 -10.19
CA PHE A 37 -9.03 -20.64 -10.93
C PHE A 37 -8.81 -20.52 -12.45
N GLY A 38 -7.61 -20.83 -12.95
CA GLY A 38 -7.28 -20.78 -14.38
C GLY A 38 -6.96 -19.38 -14.91
N PHE A 39 -6.75 -18.40 -14.03
CA PHE A 39 -6.24 -17.09 -14.45
C PHE A 39 -4.73 -17.16 -14.71
N GLY A 40 -4.28 -16.55 -15.81
CA GLY A 40 -2.86 -16.44 -16.15
C GLY A 40 -2.18 -15.21 -15.55
N ASP A 41 -0.89 -15.05 -15.88
CA ASP A 41 0.00 -14.01 -15.33
C ASP A 41 -0.50 -12.58 -15.55
N THR A 42 -1.25 -12.34 -16.63
CA THR A 42 -1.85 -11.03 -16.91
C THR A 42 -2.76 -10.57 -15.77
N ALA A 43 -3.54 -11.48 -15.17
CA ALA A 43 -4.45 -11.14 -14.09
C ALA A 43 -3.69 -10.75 -12.81
N VAL A 44 -2.64 -11.51 -12.46
CA VAL A 44 -1.74 -11.18 -11.34
C VAL A 44 -1.07 -9.82 -11.58
N ARG A 45 -0.57 -9.58 -12.80
CA ARG A 45 0.05 -8.30 -13.17
C ARG A 45 -0.90 -7.12 -13.02
N LEU A 46 -2.18 -7.29 -13.39
CA LEU A 46 -3.19 -6.24 -13.21
C LEU A 46 -3.41 -5.91 -11.73
N VAL A 47 -3.45 -6.91 -10.86
CA VAL A 47 -3.54 -6.68 -9.40
C VAL A 47 -2.34 -5.88 -8.89
N VAL A 48 -1.12 -6.25 -9.30
CA VAL A 48 0.10 -5.52 -8.91
C VAL A 48 0.04 -4.07 -9.36
N ILE A 49 -0.41 -3.81 -10.59
CA ILE A 49 -0.58 -2.44 -11.13
C ILE A 49 -1.61 -1.67 -10.31
N LEU A 50 -2.75 -2.28 -9.97
CA LEU A 50 -3.79 -1.64 -9.15
C LEU A 50 -3.28 -1.30 -7.75
N LEU A 51 -2.51 -2.18 -7.11
CA LEU A 51 -1.88 -1.92 -5.81
C LEU A 51 -0.84 -0.79 -5.92
N ALA A 52 -0.06 -0.75 -6.99
CA ALA A 52 0.89 0.34 -7.23
C ALA A 52 0.19 1.69 -7.41
N ILE A 53 -0.92 1.72 -8.17
CA ILE A 53 -1.75 2.92 -8.33
C ILE A 53 -2.38 3.33 -7.00
N GLY A 54 -2.88 2.36 -6.21
CA GLY A 54 -3.51 2.60 -4.91
C GLY A 54 -2.56 3.08 -3.82
N PHE A 55 -1.26 2.88 -3.98
CA PHE A 55 -0.25 3.38 -3.05
C PHE A 55 -0.20 4.92 -3.00
N LEU A 56 -0.21 5.57 -4.17
CA LEU A 56 -0.18 7.04 -4.28
C LEU A 56 -1.32 7.74 -3.49
N PRO A 57 -2.60 7.43 -3.72
CA PRO A 57 -3.68 8.03 -2.97
C PRO A 57 -3.61 7.66 -1.49
N THR A 58 -3.16 6.45 -1.13
CA THR A 58 -2.95 6.08 0.28
C THR A 58 -1.96 7.01 0.97
N LEU A 59 -0.83 7.32 0.31
CA LEU A 59 0.15 8.26 0.83
C LEU A 59 -0.43 9.68 0.94
N VAL A 60 -1.11 10.15 -0.09
CA VAL A 60 -1.74 11.49 -0.10
C VAL A 60 -2.77 11.62 1.02
N ILE A 61 -3.62 10.61 1.20
CA ILE A 61 -4.63 10.57 2.28
C ILE A 61 -3.93 10.55 3.64
N SER A 62 -2.91 9.71 3.84
CA SER A 62 -2.18 9.63 5.11
C SER A 62 -1.49 10.95 5.47
N TRP A 63 -1.05 11.71 4.46
CA TRP A 63 -0.40 13.00 4.63
C TRP A 63 -1.41 14.10 4.95
N PHE A 64 -2.54 14.14 4.23
CA PHE A 64 -3.60 15.15 4.41
C PHE A 64 -4.39 14.96 5.70
N PHE A 65 -4.71 13.72 6.06
CA PHE A 65 -5.59 13.44 7.18
C PHE A 65 -4.89 13.35 8.53
N GLU A 66 -3.57 13.59 8.61
CA GLU A 66 -2.75 13.37 9.83
C GLU A 66 -3.38 12.26 10.67
N ILE A 67 -3.45 11.04 10.12
CA ILE A 67 -4.02 9.89 10.83
C ILE A 67 -3.07 9.64 12.00
N THR A 68 -3.33 10.39 13.06
CA THR A 68 -2.56 10.50 14.27
C THR A 68 -2.62 9.13 14.94
N PRO A 69 -1.58 8.74 15.69
CA PRO A 69 -1.65 7.60 16.60
C PRO A 69 -2.74 7.74 17.69
N GLN A 70 -3.48 8.86 17.71
CA GLN A 70 -4.58 9.22 18.61
C GLN A 70 -5.87 9.29 17.80
N GLY A 71 -6.27 8.20 17.15
CA GLY A 71 -7.57 8.15 16.50
C GLY A 71 -8.67 8.21 17.55
N TRP A 72 -9.40 9.33 17.63
CA TRP A 72 -10.44 9.65 18.63
C TRP A 72 -9.98 9.67 20.10
#